data_AF-A0A358GMY4-F1
#
_entry.id   AF-A0A358GMY4-F1
#
_cell.length_a   1.000
_cell.length_b   1.000
_cell.length_c   1.000
_cell.angle_alpha   90.00
_cell.angle_beta   90.00
_cell.angle_gamma   90.00
#
_symmetry.space_group_name_H-M   'P 1'
#
loop_
_entity.id
_entity.type
_entity.pdbx_description
1 polymer ?
#
loop_
_entity_poly.entity_id
_entity_poly.type
_entity_poly.pdbx_seq_one_letter_code
_entity_poly.pdbx_strand_id
1 'polypeptide(L)'
;MANSVSMPRKTESVIESIRMSNGLTSVFIEVLSISGSMFAKTNREREMTIWLAQQDQSIVGIGTVGFDIDEMPWTIDTFEEEKDFMLRMISNTIKGTGWEKLSYEPRKDWVIHCLEQFRLIIHAFDKQSVDMNNYLEWSEIEEDDDRPTIPRGYPKCVKHEIYLSCHGCILCNNGS
;
A
#
# COMPACT_ATOMS: atom_id res chain seq x y z
N MET A 1 -15.12 -14.26 1.84
CA MET A 1 -13.90 -13.89 2.59
C MET A 1 -13.77 -12.39 2.55
N ALA A 2 -13.46 -11.77 3.69
CA ALA A 2 -13.21 -10.33 3.78
C ALA A 2 -11.70 -10.13 3.89
N ASN A 3 -11.20 -9.11 3.23
CA ASN A 3 -9.81 -8.67 3.31
C ASN A 3 -9.60 -7.92 4.62
N SER A 4 -8.43 -8.05 5.23
CA SER A 4 -8.15 -7.35 6.47
C SER A 4 -6.77 -6.74 6.53
N VAL A 5 -6.68 -5.60 7.21
CA VAL A 5 -5.41 -5.00 7.62
C VAL A 5 -5.38 -4.98 9.15
N SER A 6 -4.32 -5.52 9.74
CA SER A 6 -4.23 -5.74 11.18
C SER A 6 -2.86 -5.37 11.75
N MET A 7 -2.80 -5.19 13.07
CA MET A 7 -1.55 -5.24 13.81
C MET A 7 -0.98 -6.67 13.79
N PRO A 8 0.34 -6.86 13.96
CA PRO A 8 0.97 -8.17 13.88
C PRO A 8 0.38 -9.11 14.92
N ARG A 9 0.11 -10.38 14.56
CA ARG A 9 -0.49 -11.37 15.48
C ARG A 9 0.27 -11.59 16.78
N LYS A 10 1.57 -11.31 16.78
CA LYS A 10 2.46 -11.43 17.95
C LYS A 10 2.26 -10.28 18.97
N THR A 11 1.49 -9.25 18.60
CA THR A 11 1.25 -8.06 19.43
C THR A 11 -0.16 -8.12 19.99
N GLU A 12 -0.31 -8.10 21.32
CA GLU A 12 -1.61 -7.80 21.94
C GLU A 12 -1.94 -6.33 21.65
N SER A 13 -2.71 -6.10 20.60
CA SER A 13 -3.15 -4.78 20.19
C SER A 13 -4.61 -4.54 20.58
N VAL A 14 -4.87 -3.39 21.20
CA VAL A 14 -6.24 -2.89 21.44
C VAL A 14 -6.85 -2.29 20.18
N ILE A 15 -6.05 -2.05 19.13
CA ILE A 15 -6.51 -1.51 17.85
C ILE A 15 -7.22 -2.59 17.05
N GLU A 16 -8.46 -2.28 16.65
CA GLU A 16 -9.30 -3.14 15.82
C GLU A 16 -8.72 -3.29 14.40
N SER A 17 -8.86 -4.49 13.84
CA SER A 17 -8.49 -4.73 12.44
C SER A 17 -9.52 -4.14 11.49
N ILE A 18 -9.03 -3.65 10.35
CA ILE A 18 -9.90 -3.18 9.26
C ILE A 18 -10.42 -4.41 8.54
N ARG A 19 -11.73 -4.48 8.29
CA ARG A 19 -12.33 -5.52 7.44
C ARG A 19 -12.99 -4.87 6.25
N MET A 20 -12.58 -5.28 5.04
CA MET A 20 -13.03 -4.69 3.79
C MET A 20 -13.60 -5.76 2.86
N SER A 21 -14.63 -5.37 2.11
CA SER A 21 -15.04 -6.14 0.91
C SER A 21 -13.97 -6.00 -0.18
N ASN A 22 -13.99 -6.87 -1.17
CA ASN A 22 -13.02 -6.79 -2.29
C ASN A 22 -13.09 -5.44 -3.00
N GLY A 23 -14.30 -4.97 -3.35
CA GLY A 23 -14.47 -3.66 -3.97
C GLY A 23 -13.92 -2.52 -3.11
N LEU A 24 -14.14 -2.56 -1.80
CA LEU A 24 -13.62 -1.54 -0.89
C LEU A 24 -12.09 -1.62 -0.75
N THR A 25 -11.53 -2.84 -0.76
CA THR A 25 -10.08 -3.09 -0.69
C THR A 25 -9.39 -2.56 -1.94
N SER A 26 -9.95 -2.83 -3.13
CA SER A 26 -9.41 -2.32 -4.39
C SER A 26 -9.30 -0.80 -4.37
N VAL A 27 -10.40 -0.10 -4.04
CA VAL A 27 -10.41 1.36 -3.95
C VAL A 27 -9.40 1.85 -2.93
N PHE A 28 -9.35 1.23 -1.74
CA PHE A 28 -8.43 1.59 -0.66
C PHE A 28 -6.96 1.55 -1.11
N ILE A 29 -6.54 0.48 -1.79
CA ILE A 29 -5.18 0.34 -2.32
C ILE A 29 -4.92 1.31 -3.48
N GLU A 30 -5.89 1.51 -4.38
CA GLU A 30 -5.78 2.45 -5.49
C GLU A 30 -5.53 3.89 -5.00
N VAL A 31 -6.33 4.37 -4.05
CA VAL A 31 -6.21 5.75 -3.57
C VAL A 31 -4.95 5.98 -2.73
N LEU A 32 -4.43 4.96 -2.06
CA LEU A 32 -3.12 5.01 -1.42
C LEU A 32 -2.00 5.02 -2.46
N SER A 33 -2.07 4.15 -3.48
CA SER A 33 -1.08 4.08 -4.56
C SER A 33 -1.00 5.38 -5.36
N ILE A 34 -2.14 6.04 -5.61
CA ILE A 34 -2.20 7.37 -6.21
C ILE A 34 -1.48 8.39 -5.32
N SER A 35 -1.86 8.49 -4.04
CA SER A 35 -1.29 9.45 -3.10
C SER A 35 0.22 9.24 -2.93
N GLY A 36 0.68 8.00 -2.74
CA GLY A 36 2.09 7.67 -2.65
C GLY A 36 2.86 8.07 -3.91
N SER A 37 2.27 7.84 -5.08
CA SER A 37 2.88 8.20 -6.35
C SER A 37 3.02 9.72 -6.53
N MET A 38 2.13 10.51 -5.94
CA MET A 38 2.22 11.98 -5.99
C MET A 38 3.28 12.55 -5.06
N PHE A 39 3.51 11.91 -3.90
CA PHE A 39 4.27 12.52 -2.81
C PHE A 39 5.61 11.84 -2.48
N ALA A 40 5.89 10.64 -3.00
CA ALA A 40 7.16 9.95 -2.75
C ALA A 40 8.33 10.71 -3.37
N LYS A 41 9.36 10.95 -2.56
CA LYS A 41 10.60 11.67 -2.90
C LYS A 41 11.80 10.75 -2.82
N THR A 42 11.86 9.89 -1.81
CA THR A 42 12.98 8.95 -1.59
C THR A 42 12.71 7.60 -2.23
N ASN A 43 13.75 6.79 -2.43
CA ASN A 43 13.61 5.41 -2.92
C ASN A 43 12.74 4.56 -1.98
N ARG A 44 12.88 4.74 -0.66
CA ARG A 44 12.09 4.03 0.35
C ARG A 44 10.60 4.38 0.27
N GLU A 45 10.26 5.66 0.10
CA GLU A 45 8.87 6.09 -0.09
C GLU A 45 8.26 5.50 -1.39
N ARG A 46 9.07 5.37 -2.44
CA ARG A 46 8.65 4.74 -3.71
C ARG A 46 8.40 3.25 -3.53
N GLU A 47 9.30 2.56 -2.83
CA GLU A 47 9.19 1.13 -2.54
C GLU A 47 7.95 0.82 -1.70
N MET A 48 7.67 1.61 -0.66
CA MET A 48 6.44 1.51 0.12
C MET A 48 5.18 1.67 -0.75
N THR A 49 5.23 2.62 -1.70
CA THR A 49 4.12 2.83 -2.65
C THR A 49 3.96 1.66 -3.63
N ILE A 50 5.06 1.10 -4.13
CA ILE A 50 5.06 -0.04 -5.06
C ILE A 50 4.52 -1.28 -4.37
N TRP A 51 4.93 -1.54 -3.12
CA TRP A 51 4.44 -2.66 -2.33
C TRP A 51 2.91 -2.59 -2.14
N LEU A 52 2.38 -1.39 -1.85
CA LEU A 52 0.92 -1.18 -1.79
C LEU A 52 0.28 -1.50 -3.14
N ALA A 53 0.83 -0.99 -4.25
CA ALA A 53 0.32 -1.26 -5.59
C ALA A 53 0.42 -2.74 -6.02
N GLN A 54 1.22 -3.57 -5.34
CA GLN A 54 1.28 -5.02 -5.56
C GLN A 54 0.14 -5.78 -4.90
N GLN A 55 -0.55 -5.16 -3.95
CA GLN A 55 -1.76 -5.72 -3.34
C GLN A 55 -2.98 -5.63 -4.29
N ASP A 56 -2.75 -5.70 -5.61
CA ASP A 56 -3.74 -5.57 -6.68
C ASP A 56 -4.55 -6.86 -6.84
N GLN A 57 -5.76 -6.84 -6.30
CA GLN A 57 -6.72 -7.95 -6.32
C GLN A 57 -7.09 -8.43 -7.72
N SER A 58 -6.93 -7.59 -8.75
CA SER A 58 -7.22 -8.00 -10.13
C SER A 58 -6.20 -9.01 -10.66
N ILE A 59 -5.01 -9.06 -10.05
CA ILE A 59 -3.89 -9.91 -10.45
C ILE A 59 -3.62 -11.02 -9.41
N VAL A 60 -3.53 -10.69 -8.12
CA VAL A 60 -3.18 -11.66 -7.06
C VAL A 60 -4.35 -12.54 -6.60
N GLY A 61 -5.53 -12.32 -7.16
CA GLY A 61 -6.75 -13.06 -6.85
C GLY A 61 -7.61 -12.40 -5.77
N ILE A 62 -8.91 -12.70 -5.81
CA ILE A 62 -9.88 -12.14 -4.89
C ILE A 62 -9.81 -12.85 -3.53
N GLY A 63 -9.70 -12.08 -2.44
CA GLY A 63 -9.71 -12.60 -1.07
C GLY A 63 -8.34 -13.01 -0.51
N THR A 64 -7.26 -12.73 -1.24
CA THR A 64 -5.86 -12.91 -0.81
C THR A 64 -5.22 -11.60 -0.32
N VAL A 65 -5.87 -10.46 -0.54
CA VAL A 65 -5.31 -9.15 -0.19
C VAL A 65 -5.74 -8.79 1.22
N GLY A 66 -5.01 -9.31 2.19
CA GLY A 66 -5.04 -8.87 3.58
C GLY A 66 -3.67 -9.07 4.16
N PHE A 67 -3.15 -8.06 4.84
CA PHE A 67 -1.79 -8.05 5.35
C PHE A 67 -1.76 -7.57 6.79
N ASP A 68 -0.89 -8.18 7.59
CA ASP A 68 -0.50 -7.59 8.86
C ASP A 68 0.48 -6.43 8.60
N ILE A 69 0.45 -5.40 9.45
CA ILE A 69 1.23 -4.18 9.21
C ILE A 69 2.74 -4.43 9.20
N ASP A 70 3.23 -5.47 9.85
CA ASP A 70 4.64 -5.87 9.80
C ASP A 70 5.06 -6.49 8.46
N GLU A 71 4.11 -6.97 7.63
CA GLU A 71 4.37 -7.49 6.28
C GLU A 71 4.75 -6.38 5.28
N MET A 72 4.40 -5.13 5.57
CA MET A 72 4.90 -4.00 4.80
C MET A 72 6.43 -3.94 4.86
N PRO A 73 7.10 -3.41 3.82
CA PRO A 73 8.53 -3.56 3.64
C PRO A 73 9.31 -2.54 4.48
N TRP A 74 9.05 -2.45 5.77
CA TRP A 74 9.68 -1.50 6.68
C TRP A 74 11.17 -1.77 6.83
N THR A 75 11.95 -0.73 7.12
CA THR A 75 13.34 -0.88 7.54
C THR A 75 13.61 -0.27 8.91
N ILE A 76 14.44 -0.92 9.71
CA ILE A 76 14.81 -0.44 11.06
C ILE A 76 15.51 0.92 10.97
N ASP A 77 16.38 1.11 9.97
CA ASP A 77 17.21 2.30 9.89
C ASP A 77 16.43 3.57 9.52
N THR A 78 15.41 3.46 8.66
CA THR A 78 14.58 4.60 8.23
C THR A 78 13.10 4.48 8.63
N PHE A 79 12.82 3.73 9.69
CA PHE A 79 11.45 3.42 10.13
C PHE A 79 10.60 4.67 10.37
N GLU A 80 11.15 5.68 11.05
CA GLU A 80 10.39 6.88 11.41
C GLU A 80 10.05 7.72 10.18
N GLU A 81 10.96 7.82 9.21
CA GLU A 81 10.71 8.49 7.93
C GLU A 81 9.67 7.75 7.09
N GLU A 82 9.73 6.42 7.05
CA GLU A 82 8.75 5.57 6.37
C GLU A 82 7.36 5.70 7.01
N LYS A 83 7.31 5.71 8.35
CA LYS A 83 6.06 5.87 9.11
C LYS A 83 5.45 7.25 8.90
N ASP A 84 6.25 8.32 8.95
CA ASP A 84 5.80 9.68 8.63
C ASP A 84 5.26 9.76 7.19
N PHE A 85 5.95 9.13 6.24
CA PHE A 85 5.48 9.06 4.86
C PHE A 85 4.10 8.39 4.74
N MET A 86 3.90 7.24 5.38
CA MET A 86 2.61 6.56 5.38
C MET A 86 1.50 7.42 5.99
N LEU A 87 1.77 8.11 7.10
CA LEU A 87 0.81 9.02 7.74
C LEU A 87 0.46 10.23 6.86
N ARG A 88 1.46 10.81 6.18
CA ARG A 88 1.24 11.88 5.19
C ARG A 88 0.42 11.40 4.00
N MET A 89 0.76 10.23 3.45
CA MET A 89 0.03 9.60 2.35
C MET A 89 -1.45 9.43 2.71
N ILE A 90 -1.74 8.80 3.85
CA ILE A 90 -3.10 8.57 4.34
C ILE A 90 -3.84 9.90 4.54
N SER A 91 -3.19 10.88 5.16
CA SER A 91 -3.80 12.19 5.42
C SER A 91 -4.16 12.92 4.12
N ASN A 92 -3.34 12.82 3.07
CA ASN A 92 -3.65 13.40 1.76
C ASN A 92 -4.76 12.63 1.05
N THR A 93 -4.77 11.31 1.17
CA THR A 93 -5.84 10.47 0.62
C THR A 93 -7.19 10.81 1.26
N ILE A 94 -7.25 10.99 2.58
CA ILE A 94 -8.47 11.39 3.31
C ILE A 94 -8.99 12.76 2.82
N LYS A 95 -8.10 13.69 2.47
CA LYS A 95 -8.46 15.00 1.90
C LYS A 95 -8.99 14.93 0.46
N GLY A 96 -9.03 13.75 -0.16
CA GLY A 96 -9.51 13.58 -1.52
C GLY A 96 -8.45 13.83 -2.60
N THR A 97 -7.17 14.01 -2.24
CA THR A 97 -6.11 14.30 -3.22
C THR A 97 -5.89 13.11 -4.15
N GLY A 98 -6.01 13.33 -5.47
CA GLY A 98 -5.76 12.32 -6.50
C GLY A 98 -6.96 11.42 -6.84
N TRP A 99 -8.10 11.56 -6.16
CA TRP A 99 -9.28 10.72 -6.39
C TRP A 99 -9.87 10.91 -7.79
N GLU A 100 -9.62 12.06 -8.43
CA GLU A 100 -10.00 12.34 -9.81
C GLU A 100 -9.30 11.45 -10.85
N LYS A 101 -8.27 10.70 -10.46
CA LYS A 101 -7.61 9.71 -11.32
C LYS A 101 -8.38 8.38 -11.40
N LEU A 102 -9.36 8.15 -10.52
CA LEU A 102 -10.26 7.00 -10.62
C LEU A 102 -11.23 7.20 -11.79
N SER A 103 -11.52 6.14 -12.54
CA SER A 103 -12.50 6.18 -13.64
C SER A 103 -13.96 6.11 -13.19
N TYR A 104 -14.19 6.00 -11.88
CA TYR A 104 -15.48 5.81 -11.26
C TYR A 104 -15.58 6.62 -9.97
N GLU A 105 -16.80 6.85 -9.48
CA GLU A 105 -17.05 7.54 -8.20
C GLU A 105 -17.20 6.50 -7.08
N PRO A 106 -16.19 6.33 -6.19
CA PRO A 106 -16.28 5.38 -5.09
C PRO A 106 -17.19 5.88 -3.97
N ARG A 107 -17.59 4.96 -3.07
CA ARG A 107 -18.23 5.29 -1.78
C ARG A 107 -17.20 5.89 -0.82
N LYS A 108 -16.93 7.19 -0.99
CA LYS A 108 -15.83 7.91 -0.30
C LYS A 108 -15.89 7.79 1.21
N ASP A 109 -17.09 7.84 1.78
CA ASP A 109 -17.36 7.71 3.21
C ASP A 109 -16.81 6.40 3.78
N TRP A 110 -16.99 5.29 3.08
CA TRP A 110 -16.53 3.97 3.53
C TRP A 110 -15.01 3.83 3.42
N VAL A 111 -14.42 4.36 2.35
CA VAL A 111 -12.97 4.36 2.14
C VAL A 111 -12.28 5.23 3.18
N ILE A 112 -12.80 6.44 3.44
CA ILE A 112 -12.26 7.36 4.46
C ILE A 112 -12.33 6.73 5.85
N HIS A 113 -13.42 6.04 6.20
CA HIS A 113 -13.49 5.33 7.46
C HIS A 113 -12.36 4.28 7.59
N CYS A 114 -12.09 3.51 6.54
CA CYS A 114 -10.99 2.54 6.52
C CYS A 114 -9.62 3.23 6.62
N LEU A 115 -9.41 4.35 5.90
CA LEU A 115 -8.17 5.12 5.95
C LEU A 115 -7.90 5.69 7.36
N GLU A 116 -8.94 6.15 8.05
CA GLU A 116 -8.84 6.62 9.43
C GLU A 116 -8.43 5.49 10.38
N GLN A 117 -9.00 4.30 10.24
CA GLN A 117 -8.56 3.13 11.02
C GLN A 117 -7.13 2.71 10.67
N PHE A 118 -6.76 2.75 9.38
CA PHE A 118 -5.40 2.44 8.95
C PHE A 118 -4.39 3.43 9.52
N ARG A 119 -4.76 4.71 9.62
CA ARG A 119 -3.95 5.74 10.28
C ARG A 119 -3.68 5.39 11.74
N LEU A 120 -4.68 4.86 12.46
CA LEU A 120 -4.51 4.42 13.86
C LEU A 120 -3.55 3.22 13.97
N ILE A 121 -3.70 2.23 13.08
CA ILE A 121 -2.79 1.07 13.00
C ILE A 121 -1.35 1.54 12.76
N ILE A 122 -1.13 2.38 11.75
CA ILE A 122 0.20 2.93 11.43
C ILE A 122 0.76 3.72 12.62
N HIS A 123 -0.05 4.54 13.29
CA HIS A 123 0.39 5.31 14.45
C HIS A 123 0.89 4.42 15.59
N ALA A 124 0.22 3.29 15.85
CA ALA A 124 0.58 2.39 16.95
C ALA A 124 1.67 1.38 16.60
N PHE A 125 1.93 1.14 15.31
CA PHE A 125 3.00 0.26 14.89
C PHE A 125 4.36 0.82 15.35
N ASP A 126 5.14 -0.01 16.04
CA ASP A 126 6.42 0.40 16.65
C ASP A 126 7.60 -0.24 15.93
N LYS A 127 8.74 0.45 15.98
CA LYS A 127 10.00 0.00 15.38
C LYS A 127 10.43 -1.39 15.87
N GLN A 128 10.11 -1.73 17.12
CA GLN A 128 10.44 -3.04 17.71
C GLN A 128 9.65 -4.20 17.08
N SER A 129 8.54 -3.91 16.41
CA SER A 129 7.70 -4.89 15.73
C SER A 129 8.05 -5.06 14.25
N VAL A 130 9.06 -4.34 13.75
CA VAL A 130 9.54 -4.48 12.37
C VAL A 130 10.23 -5.83 12.20
N ASP A 131 9.74 -6.62 11.24
CA ASP A 131 10.42 -7.83 10.76
C ASP A 131 11.15 -7.51 9.44
N MET A 132 12.47 -7.35 9.51
CA MET A 132 13.30 -7.04 8.34
C MET A 132 13.25 -8.13 7.27
N ASN A 133 12.87 -9.37 7.61
CA ASN A 133 12.79 -10.44 6.62
C ASN A 133 11.71 -10.15 5.58
N ASN A 134 10.61 -9.48 5.96
CA ASN A 134 9.57 -9.09 5.01
C ASN A 134 10.12 -8.15 3.92
N TYR A 135 11.00 -7.21 4.27
CA TYR A 135 11.68 -6.39 3.26
C TYR A 135 12.71 -7.18 2.47
N LEU A 136 13.54 -8.00 3.12
CA LEU A 136 14.61 -8.75 2.45
C LEU A 136 14.05 -9.75 1.43
N GLU A 137 13.04 -10.53 1.81
CA GLU A 137 12.36 -11.48 0.92
C GLU A 137 11.64 -10.76 -0.22
N TRP A 138 10.95 -9.66 0.06
CA TRP A 138 10.24 -8.90 -0.97
C TRP A 138 11.18 -8.19 -1.96
N SER A 139 12.34 -7.73 -1.49
CA SER A 139 13.33 -7.01 -2.30
C SER A 139 14.37 -7.92 -2.97
N GLU A 140 14.27 -9.23 -2.76
CA GLU A 140 15.15 -10.20 -3.42
C GLU A 140 14.98 -10.11 -4.95
N ILE A 141 16.11 -9.99 -5.65
CA ILE A 141 16.16 -9.93 -7.11
C ILE A 141 16.89 -11.18 -7.57
N GLU A 142 16.19 -12.07 -8.27
CA GLU A 142 16.82 -13.21 -8.92
C GLU A 142 17.66 -12.73 -10.12
N GLU A 143 18.80 -13.37 -10.34
CA GLU A 143 19.57 -13.16 -11.57
C GLU A 143 18.69 -13.52 -12.78
N ASP A 144 18.65 -12.65 -13.78
CA ASP A 144 17.83 -12.77 -15.00
C ASP A 144 16.30 -12.59 -14.84
N ASP A 145 15.82 -11.98 -13.75
CA ASP A 145 14.41 -11.57 -13.65
C ASP A 145 14.11 -10.32 -14.49
N ASP A 146 13.39 -10.51 -15.61
CA ASP A 146 12.91 -9.46 -16.50
C ASP A 146 11.79 -8.60 -15.88
N ARG A 147 11.18 -9.03 -14.77
CA ARG A 147 10.07 -8.35 -14.08
C ARG A 147 10.26 -8.38 -12.55
N PRO A 148 11.32 -7.73 -12.04
CA PRO A 148 11.62 -7.73 -10.61
C PRO A 148 10.46 -7.17 -9.78
N THR A 149 10.32 -7.68 -8.57
CA THR A 149 9.34 -7.23 -7.58
C THR A 149 9.39 -5.72 -7.39
N ILE A 150 10.59 -5.12 -7.40
CA ILE A 150 10.79 -3.67 -7.42
C ILE A 150 11.25 -3.26 -8.83
N PRO A 151 10.40 -2.63 -9.66
CA PRO A 151 10.79 -2.25 -11.01
C PRO A 151 11.94 -1.24 -11.03
N ARG A 152 12.98 -1.56 -11.82
CA ARG A 152 14.20 -0.75 -11.94
C ARG A 152 13.89 0.68 -12.38
N GLY A 153 14.36 1.66 -11.61
CA GLY A 153 14.17 3.08 -11.89
C GLY A 153 12.80 3.65 -11.48
N TYR A 154 11.96 2.87 -10.80
CA TYR A 154 10.64 3.29 -10.32
C TYR A 154 9.77 3.93 -11.43
N PRO A 155 9.57 3.23 -12.57
CA PRO A 155 8.78 3.75 -13.68
C PRO A 155 7.35 4.04 -13.25
N LYS A 156 6.72 5.02 -13.92
CA LYS A 156 5.33 5.37 -13.73
C LYS A 156 4.51 5.06 -14.98
N CYS A 157 3.23 4.75 -14.78
CA CYS A 157 2.27 4.63 -15.86
C CYS A 157 2.12 5.98 -16.59
N VAL A 158 2.24 5.97 -17.92
CA VAL A 158 2.09 7.21 -18.73
C VAL A 158 0.67 7.77 -18.65
N LYS A 159 -0.34 6.90 -18.51
CA LYS A 159 -1.76 7.32 -18.44
C LYS A 159 -2.12 7.90 -17.07
N HIS A 160 -1.69 7.25 -16.00
CA HIS A 160 -2.15 7.56 -14.64
C HIS A 160 -1.12 8.27 -13.78
N GLU A 161 0.15 8.29 -14.18
CA GLU A 161 1.28 8.86 -13.45
C GLU A 161 1.52 8.23 -12.06
N ILE A 162 1.09 6.99 -11.90
CA ILE A 162 1.32 6.19 -10.68
C ILE A 162 2.48 5.21 -10.90
N TYR A 163 3.21 4.87 -9.83
CA TYR A 163 4.29 3.88 -9.92
C TYR A 163 3.78 2.54 -10.42
N LEU A 164 4.57 1.92 -11.30
CA LEU A 164 4.33 0.56 -11.76
C LEU A 164 4.90 -0.43 -10.74
N SER A 165 4.18 -1.51 -10.51
CA SER A 165 4.70 -2.71 -9.86
C SER A 165 5.06 -3.78 -10.90
N CYS A 166 5.53 -4.95 -10.46
CA CYS A 166 5.67 -6.13 -11.33
C CYS A 166 4.33 -6.58 -11.97
N HIS A 167 3.19 -6.09 -11.47
CA HIS A 167 1.85 -6.31 -12.02
C HIS A 167 1.38 -5.18 -12.96
N GLY A 168 2.23 -4.18 -13.22
CA GLY A 168 1.89 -3.03 -14.04
C GLY A 168 1.20 -1.92 -13.24
N CYS A 169 0.23 -1.25 -13.87
CA CYS A 169 -0.49 -0.12 -13.28
C CYS A 169 -1.80 -0.60 -12.65
N ILE A 170 -1.94 -0.49 -11.33
CA ILE A 170 -3.15 -0.93 -10.61
C ILE A 170 -4.44 -0.32 -11.18
N LEU A 171 -4.40 0.94 -11.63
CA LEU A 171 -5.55 1.59 -12.25
C LEU A 171 -5.86 1.02 -13.65
N CYS A 172 -4.84 0.76 -14.48
CA CYS A 172 -5.07 0.11 -15.78
C CYS A 172 -5.69 -1.27 -15.62
N ASN A 173 -5.23 -2.03 -14.62
CA ASN A 173 -5.68 -3.40 -14.38
C ASN A 173 -7.15 -3.46 -13.97
N ASN A 174 -7.63 -2.45 -13.23
CA ASN A 174 -9.03 -2.29 -12.86
C ASN A 174 -9.89 -1.55 -13.90
N GLY A 175 -9.37 -1.34 -15.12
CA GLY A 175 -10.10 -0.70 -16.22
C GLY A 175 -10.25 0.82 -16.09
N SER A 176 -9.46 1.46 -15.23
CA SER A 176 -9.37 2.93 -15.11
C SER A 176 -8.41 3.55 -16.11
#